data_AF-A0A818MEA4-F1
#
_entry.id   AF-A0A818MEA4-F1
#
_cell.length_a   1.000
_cell.length_b   1.000
_cell.length_c   1.000
_cell.angle_alpha   90.00
_cell.angle_beta   90.00
_cell.angle_gamma   90.00
#
_symmetry.space_group_name_H-M   'P 1'
#
loop_
_entity.id
_entity.type
_entity.pdbx_description
1 polymer ?
#
loop_
_entity_poly.entity_id
_entity_poly.type
_entity_poly.pdbx_seq_one_letter_code
_entity_poly.pdbx_strand_id
1 'polypeptide(L)' 'MSAVNPISESNILSFFHGKNIFLTGGTGFVGKCLIEKLLRSCPGIKGIYVLVRQQKGLTPAERTEKLCVSQ' A
#
# COMPACT_ATOMS: atom_id res chain seq x y z
N MET A 1 8.56 34.82 -18.98
CA MET A 1 7.95 33.48 -19.04
C MET A 1 9.06 32.47 -18.82
N SER A 2 9.32 32.12 -17.57
CA SER A 2 10.36 31.16 -17.22
C SER A 2 9.81 29.76 -17.36
N ALA A 3 10.59 28.90 -18.04
CA ALA A 3 10.27 27.51 -18.30
C ALA A 3 9.84 26.79 -17.02
N VAL A 4 8.70 26.10 -17.10
CA VAL A 4 8.28 25.12 -16.10
C VAL A 4 9.32 24.00 -16.14
N ASN A 5 10.13 23.87 -15.08
CA ASN A 5 10.98 22.69 -14.90
C ASN A 5 10.08 21.45 -14.98
N PRO A 6 10.35 20.48 -15.88
CA PRO A 6 9.62 19.22 -15.83
C PRO A 6 9.86 18.65 -14.44
N ILE A 7 8.77 18.37 -13.72
CA ILE A 7 8.82 17.70 -12.41
C ILE A 7 9.71 16.48 -12.61
N SER A 8 10.90 16.48 -12.01
CA SER A 8 11.78 15.32 -12.08
C SER A 8 10.97 14.14 -11.61
N GLU A 9 10.85 13.10 -12.45
CA GLU A 9 10.07 11.93 -12.08
C GLU A 9 10.55 11.44 -10.72
N SER A 10 9.62 11.28 -9.79
CA SER A 10 9.97 10.78 -8.47
C SER A 10 10.50 9.37 -8.61
N ASN A 11 11.74 9.14 -8.17
CA ASN A 11 12.38 7.82 -8.14
C ASN A 11 11.52 6.78 -7.41
N ILE A 12 10.68 7.21 -6.47
CA ILE A 12 9.74 6.33 -5.77
C ILE A 12 8.61 5.89 -6.70
N LEU A 13 8.05 6.82 -7.49
CA LEU A 13 6.97 6.51 -8.43
C LEU A 13 7.46 5.57 -9.53
N SER A 14 8.61 5.89 -10.14
CA SER A 14 9.21 5.04 -11.17
C SER A 14 9.61 3.67 -10.62
N PHE A 15 10.08 3.60 -9.37
CA PHE A 15 10.36 2.33 -8.71
C PHE A 15 9.10 1.48 -8.54
N PHE A 16 7.97 2.03 -8.06
CA PHE A 16 6.77 1.23 -7.80
C PHE A 16 5.90 0.97 -9.05
N HIS A 17 6.14 1.69 -10.14
CA HIS A 17 5.38 1.53 -11.38
C HIS A 17 5.47 0.11 -11.95
N GLY A 18 4.32 -0.50 -12.23
CA GLY A 18 4.17 -1.85 -12.76
C GLY A 18 4.51 -2.98 -11.78
N LYS A 19 4.91 -2.69 -10.53
CA LYS A 19 5.32 -3.73 -9.57
C LYS A 19 4.15 -4.33 -8.81
N ASN A 20 4.32 -5.60 -8.42
CA ASN A 20 3.52 -6.26 -7.40
C ASN A 20 4.26 -6.18 -6.06
N ILE A 21 3.57 -5.80 -4.99
CA ILE A 21 4.15 -5.63 -3.65
C ILE A 21 3.62 -6.73 -2.74
N PHE A 22 4.51 -7.48 -2.10
CA PHE A 22 4.15 -8.41 -1.03
C PHE A 22 4.49 -7.79 0.33
N LEU A 23 3.47 -7.57 1.16
CA LEU A 23 3.59 -6.87 2.43
C LEU A 23 3.25 -7.82 3.59
N THR A 24 4.21 -7.99 4.49
CA THR A 24 4.00 -8.65 5.79
C THR A 24 3.60 -7.61 6.83
N GLY A 25 2.86 -8.03 7.87
CA GLY A 25 2.41 -7.10 8.92
C GLY A 25 1.42 -6.02 8.46
N GLY A 26 0.86 -6.14 7.24
CA GLY A 26 -0.03 -5.13 6.65
C GLY A 26 -1.31 -4.83 7.44
N THR A 27 -1.73 -5.73 8.33
CA THR A 27 -2.89 -5.51 9.23
C THR A 27 -2.59 -4.64 10.45
N GLY A 28 -1.32 -4.39 10.76
CA GLY A 28 -0.92 -3.50 11.87
C GLY A 28 -1.10 -2.03 11.51
N PHE A 29 -1.02 -1.13 12.50
CA PHE A 29 -1.20 0.31 12.32
C PHE A 29 -0.34 0.89 11.19
N VAL A 30 0.98 0.70 11.27
CA VAL A 30 1.93 1.21 10.26
C VAL A 30 1.70 0.55 8.89
N GLY A 31 1.39 -0.75 8.87
CA GLY A 31 1.10 -1.48 7.64
C GLY A 31 -0.07 -0.89 6.86
N LYS A 32 -1.15 -0.53 7.57
CA LYS A 32 -2.31 0.14 6.96
C LYS A 32 -1.97 1.51 6.41
N CYS A 33 -1.23 2.33 7.17
CA CYS A 33 -0.79 3.65 6.71
C CYS A 33 0.11 3.55 5.47
N LEU A 34 0.98 2.55 5.40
CA LEU A 34 1.82 2.30 4.23
C LEU A 34 0.97 1.91 3.01
N ILE A 35 -0.02 1.02 3.18
CA ILE A 35 -0.94 0.63 2.10
C ILE A 35 -1.69 1.86 1.58
N GLU A 36 -2.26 2.68 2.47
CA GLU A 36 -2.93 3.96 2.11
C GLU A 36 -2.00 4.86 1.31
N LYS A 37 -0.76 5.06 1.80
CA LYS A 37 0.20 5.95 1.17
C LYS A 37 0.60 5.48 -0.22
N LEU A 38 0.83 4.17 -0.38
CA LEU A 38 1.18 3.56 -1.66
C LEU A 38 0.02 3.67 -2.65
N LEU A 39 -1.21 3.36 -2.23
CA LEU A 39 -2.39 3.48 -3.08
C LEU A 39 -2.65 4.92 -3.52
N ARG A 40 -2.52 5.91 -2.62
CA ARG A 40 -2.75 7.32 -2.93
C ARG A 40 -1.63 7.94 -3.76
N SER A 41 -0.38 7.55 -3.52
CA SER A 41 0.78 8.22 -4.11
C SER A 41 1.37 7.50 -5.31
N CYS A 42 1.21 6.18 -5.43
CA CYS A 42 1.85 5.36 -6.48
C CYS A 42 0.79 4.66 -7.34
N PRO A 43 0.08 5.39 -8.22
CA PRO A 43 -1.04 4.85 -9.00
C PRO A 43 -0.66 3.74 -9.99
N GLY A 44 0.64 3.60 -10.31
CA GLY A 44 1.14 2.57 -11.22
C GLY A 44 1.37 1.19 -10.61
N ILE A 45 1.13 0.99 -9.31
CA ILE A 45 1.29 -0.31 -8.66
C ILE A 45 0.27 -1.31 -9.24
N LYS A 46 0.73 -2.50 -9.65
CA LYS A 46 -0.13 -3.54 -10.24
C LYS A 46 -0.96 -4.27 -9.20
N GLY A 47 -0.42 -4.45 -7.99
CA GLY A 47 -1.13 -5.12 -6.90
C GLY A 47 -0.35 -5.11 -5.59
N ILE A 48 -1.08 -5.12 -4.48
CA ILE A 48 -0.53 -5.25 -3.13
C ILE A 48 -1.13 -6.51 -2.50
N TYR A 49 -0.26 -7.43 -2.12
CA TYR A 49 -0.60 -8.72 -1.51
C TYR A 49 -0.20 -8.68 -0.04
N VAL A 50 -1.15 -8.93 0.87
CA VAL A 50 -0.90 -8.83 2.31
C VAL A 50 -0.93 -10.22 2.94
N LEU A 51 0.12 -10.59 3.65
CA LEU A 51 0.13 -11.81 4.46
C LEU A 51 -0.67 -11.60 5.75
N VAL A 52 -1.80 -12.27 5.87
CA VAL A 52 -2.64 -12.25 7.07
C VAL A 52 -2.46 -13.54 7.84
N ARG A 53 -1.88 -13.45 9.04
CA ARG A 53 -1.80 -14.61 9.95
C ARG A 53 -3.15 -14.86 10.62
N GLN A 54 -3.50 -16.11 10.89
CA GLN A 54 -4.60 -16.44 11.80
C GLN A 54 -4.32 -15.88 13.21
N GLN A 55 -5.36 -15.40 13.88
CA GLN A 55 -5.32 -15.04 15.29
C GLN A 55 -6.24 -16.02 16.03
N LYS A 56 -5.90 -16.43 17.26
CA LYS A 56 -6.76 -17.31 18.05
C LYS A 56 -8.17 -16.69 18.14
N GLY A 57 -9.17 -17.44 17.69
CA GLY A 57 -10.58 -17.03 17.71
C GLY A 57 -11.05 -16.12 16.56
N LEU A 58 -10.21 -15.81 15.56
CA LEU A 58 -10.59 -15.03 14.38
C LEU A 58 -10.07 -15.70 13.11
N THR A 59 -10.97 -15.88 12.14
CA THR A 59 -10.62 -16.32 10.79
C THR A 59 -9.80 -15.25 10.07
N PRO A 60 -9.00 -15.62 9.04
CA PRO A 60 -8.30 -14.65 8.21
C PRO A 60 -9.23 -13.63 7.55
N ALA A 61 -10.43 -14.05 7.14
CA ALA A 61 -11.42 -13.17 6.52
C ALA A 61 -11.88 -12.05 7.46
N GLU A 62 -12.20 -12.38 8.72
CA GLU A 62 -12.61 -11.40 9.74
C GLU A 62 -11.48 -10.41 10.09
N ARG A 63 -10.21 -10.83 9.98
CA ARG A 63 -9.07 -9.90 10.10
C ARG A 63 -8.90 -8.99 8.89
N THR A 64 -9.28 -9.47 7.71
CA THR A 64 -9.22 -8.69 6.47
C THR A 64 -10.28 -7.60 6.45
N GLU A 65 -11.49 -7.84 6.97
CA GLU A 65 -12.52 -6.78 7.08
C GLU A 65 -12.01 -5.58 7.88
N LYS A 66 -11.26 -5.81 8.95
CA LYS A 66 -10.65 -4.74 9.76
C LYS A 66 -9.56 -3.94 9.03
N LEU A 67 -9.09 -4.36 7.86
CA LEU A 67 -8.20 -3.53 7.02
C LEU A 67 -8.95 -2.36 6.37
N CYS A 68 -10.24 -2.55 6.03
CA CYS A 68 -11.03 -1.59 5.27
C CYS A 68 -11.80 -0.59 6.15
N VAL A 69 -11.90 -0.83 7.46
CA VAL A 69 -12.57 0.10 8.39
C VAL A 69 -11.53 1.06 8.97
N SER A 70 -11.68 2.35 8.64
CA SER A 70 -10.98 3.45 9.31
C SER A 70 -11.44 3.50 10.76
N GLN A 71 -10.57 3.08 11.68
CA GLN A 71 -10.68 3.43 13.10
C GLN A 71 -9.77 4.61 13.41
#